data_AF-A0A940SNR1-F1
#
_entry.id   AF-A0A940SNR1-F1
#
_cell.length_a   1.000
_cell.length_b   1.000
_cell.length_c   1.000
_cell.angle_alpha   90.00
_cell.angle_beta   90.00
_cell.angle_gamma   90.00
#
_symmetry.space_group_name_H-M   'P 1'
#
loop_
_entity.id
_entity.type
_entity.pdbx_description
1 polymer ?
#
loop_
_entity_poly.entity_id
_entity_poly.type
_entity_poly.pdbx_seq_one_letter_code
_entity_poly.pdbx_strand_id
1 'polypeptide(L)'
;MWYRHPAACFEEALPVGAGRFGAMLYGEAEAELVRLNEDSLWSGGPRERINPDAKESLGEIRRLILNGQIAEAETLAFQKMQGCPKDMRHYTPLGDLTVRLSLPDGEVTDYLRTLDLSSAAYSVTFRKGGALFSRAVFASHPAQCIILHFTGEQPFSAVLSMDGRDDDFDRNCVLIRDTQPILVFDGCSGGTNGIAFCAAIRVIHSDGKVYRRGNTIVAENVHEMTAAISMHSGYYHPDADLLTLCDADCLRASELPYSALSTQHTADYRALFDRVSLTLPDAELTDRIPTDTLLESAKAQHTDACNALLALYFHFGRYLMISGSRPDSLPLNLQGIWNVDMWPAWGSRYTVNINTQMNYWCAESCNLSECHLPLFTLLRKVMENGKQTAREMYGCEGFCCHHNTDLWGDTAPQDLWMPATLWATGGAWLSLHIMEHYRYTGDLVFLRENYDIMYQAALFCSQYLIENKQEQLVTCPSVSPENTYHLPNGATGSLCAGTAMDSQIITELYTAVIEADALLGLHSGLIPLLRVQLPKLPQPTVGQHGQIMEW
;
A
#
# COMPACT_ATOMS: atom_id res chain seq x y z
N MET A 1 2.60 20.57 6.71
CA MET A 1 1.13 20.67 6.88
C MET A 1 0.82 21.00 8.33
N TRP A 2 -0.21 21.78 8.61
CA TRP A 2 -0.56 22.15 9.98
C TRP A 2 -2.03 22.58 10.14
N TYR A 3 -2.54 22.42 11.36
CA TYR A 3 -3.95 22.58 11.75
C TYR A 3 -4.04 23.20 13.16
N ARG A 4 -5.14 23.90 13.43
CA ARG A 4 -5.41 24.56 14.73
C ARG A 4 -6.38 23.80 15.62
N HIS A 5 -6.72 22.57 15.25
CA HIS A 5 -7.58 21.68 16.01
C HIS A 5 -7.12 20.22 15.87
N PRO A 6 -7.48 19.35 16.83
CA PRO A 6 -7.29 17.90 16.69
C PRO A 6 -8.11 17.34 15.52
N ALA A 7 -7.76 16.13 15.10
CA ALA A 7 -8.53 15.38 14.11
C ALA A 7 -9.83 14.83 14.73
N ALA A 8 -10.96 15.04 14.07
CA ALA A 8 -12.24 14.46 14.46
C ALA A 8 -12.48 13.06 13.86
N CYS A 9 -11.85 12.75 12.73
CA CYS A 9 -11.97 11.47 12.02
C CYS A 9 -10.63 11.02 11.42
N PHE A 10 -10.63 9.82 10.83
CA PHE A 10 -9.42 9.21 10.26
C PHE A 10 -8.80 10.05 9.13
N GLU A 11 -9.64 10.65 8.28
CA GLU A 11 -9.24 11.47 7.14
C GLU A 11 -8.58 12.80 7.55
N GLU A 12 -8.80 13.24 8.81
CA GLU A 12 -8.14 14.40 9.39
C GLU A 12 -6.88 14.03 10.19
N ALA A 13 -6.68 12.76 10.51
CA ALA A 13 -5.50 12.28 11.21
C ALA A 13 -4.26 12.32 10.29
N LEU A 14 -3.08 12.49 10.88
CA LEU A 14 -1.84 12.66 10.11
C LEU A 14 -1.01 11.36 10.11
N PRO A 15 -0.62 10.86 8.93
CA PRO A 15 0.15 9.63 8.80
C PRO A 15 1.62 9.85 9.18
N VAL A 16 2.22 8.87 9.85
CA VAL A 16 3.67 8.63 9.93
C VAL A 16 3.96 7.19 9.53
N GLY A 17 5.14 6.92 8.97
CA GLY A 17 5.51 5.56 8.57
C GLY A 17 6.99 5.42 8.24
N ALA A 18 7.46 4.17 8.31
CA ALA A 18 8.85 3.75 8.06
C ALA A 18 8.92 2.59 7.05
N GLY A 19 8.01 2.56 6.07
CA GLY A 19 7.84 1.44 5.14
C GLY A 19 7.00 0.35 5.77
N ARG A 20 7.63 -0.48 6.60
CA ARG A 20 6.99 -1.69 7.17
C ARG A 20 5.88 -1.40 8.18
N PHE A 21 5.99 -0.31 8.92
CA PHE A 21 5.02 0.04 9.96
C PHE A 21 4.71 1.54 9.95
N GLY A 22 3.54 1.90 10.46
CA GLY A 22 3.09 3.27 10.49
C GLY A 22 1.98 3.52 11.49
N ALA A 23 1.62 4.79 11.63
CA ALA A 23 0.51 5.20 12.47
C ALA A 23 -0.25 6.40 11.91
N MET A 24 -1.53 6.51 12.29
CA MET A 24 -2.32 7.73 12.12
C MET A 24 -2.52 8.43 13.47
N LEU A 25 -2.29 9.74 13.50
CA LEU A 25 -2.16 10.55 14.72
C LEU A 25 -3.25 11.63 14.79
N TYR A 26 -4.00 11.66 15.89
CA TYR A 26 -5.20 12.49 16.04
C TYR A 26 -4.92 13.83 16.72
N GLY A 27 -4.06 13.84 17.74
CA GLY A 27 -3.60 15.07 18.37
C GLY A 27 -4.56 15.69 19.38
N GLU A 28 -5.47 14.93 19.97
CA GLU A 28 -6.28 15.42 21.10
C GLU A 28 -5.41 15.79 22.29
N ALA A 29 -5.62 16.97 22.91
CA ALA A 29 -4.70 17.56 23.89
C ALA A 29 -4.48 16.67 25.13
N GLU A 30 -5.54 16.01 25.62
CA GLU A 30 -5.52 15.18 26.83
C GLU A 30 -5.47 13.68 26.54
N ALA A 31 -5.57 13.26 25.28
CA ALA A 31 -5.60 11.85 24.92
C ALA A 31 -5.09 11.63 23.49
N GLU A 32 -3.80 11.36 23.30
CA GLU A 32 -3.33 10.97 21.96
C GLU A 32 -3.92 9.60 21.57
N LEU A 33 -4.45 9.51 20.36
CA LEU A 33 -4.86 8.27 19.72
C LEU A 33 -3.90 7.98 18.56
N VAL A 34 -3.19 6.86 18.67
CA VAL A 34 -2.21 6.39 17.69
C VAL A 34 -2.73 5.08 17.09
N ARG A 35 -3.25 5.15 15.88
CA ARG A 35 -3.76 3.98 15.13
C ARG A 35 -2.60 3.27 14.45
N LEU A 36 -2.21 2.10 14.94
CA LEU A 36 -1.02 1.37 14.53
C LEU A 36 -1.30 0.42 13.36
N ASN A 37 -0.32 0.31 12.47
CA ASN A 37 -0.37 -0.54 11.29
C ASN A 37 1.02 -1.19 11.08
N GLU A 38 1.00 -2.44 10.63
CA GLU A 38 2.18 -3.21 10.20
C GLU A 38 1.81 -3.88 8.88
N ASP A 39 2.57 -3.61 7.83
CA ASP A 39 2.19 -3.81 6.42
C ASP A 39 1.87 -5.27 6.05
N SER A 40 2.32 -6.22 6.87
CA SER A 40 2.13 -7.65 6.66
C SER A 40 0.97 -8.24 7.47
N LEU A 41 0.21 -7.41 8.20
CA LEU A 41 -0.94 -7.87 8.97
C LEU A 41 -2.21 -8.00 8.12
N TRP A 42 -2.34 -9.13 7.43
CA TRP A 42 -3.48 -9.48 6.58
C TRP A 42 -4.28 -10.63 7.17
N SER A 43 -5.56 -10.72 6.84
CA SER A 43 -6.47 -11.74 7.36
C SER A 43 -6.09 -13.15 6.90
N GLY A 44 -5.72 -14.02 7.85
CA GLY A 44 -5.34 -15.42 7.66
C GLY A 44 -4.29 -15.78 6.60
N GLY A 45 -4.06 -17.07 6.42
CA GLY A 45 -3.04 -17.61 5.52
C GLY A 45 -3.42 -17.69 4.04
N PRO A 46 -2.53 -18.22 3.18
CA PRO A 46 -2.78 -18.40 1.74
C PRO A 46 -4.06 -19.20 1.48
N ARG A 47 -4.72 -18.94 0.35
CA ARG A 47 -5.96 -19.62 -0.06
C ARG A 47 -5.81 -20.17 -1.49
N GLU A 48 -6.17 -21.43 -1.67
CA GLU A 48 -6.41 -22.01 -2.99
C GLU A 48 -7.75 -21.49 -3.51
N ARG A 49 -7.71 -20.63 -4.54
CA ARG A 49 -8.90 -19.97 -5.10
C ARG A 49 -9.14 -20.23 -6.59
N ILE A 50 -8.24 -20.96 -7.25
CA ILE A 50 -8.37 -21.29 -8.66
C ILE A 50 -9.65 -22.11 -8.88
N ASN A 51 -10.47 -21.71 -9.85
CA ASN A 51 -11.68 -22.45 -10.18
C ASN A 51 -11.36 -23.65 -11.07
N PRO A 52 -11.63 -24.89 -10.63
CA PRO A 52 -11.30 -26.08 -11.42
C PRO A 52 -12.12 -26.19 -12.72
N ASP A 53 -13.27 -25.51 -12.80
CA ASP A 53 -14.17 -25.60 -13.97
C ASP A 53 -13.82 -24.59 -15.09
N ALA A 54 -12.88 -23.67 -14.84
CA ALA A 54 -12.59 -22.55 -15.74
C ALA A 54 -12.08 -23.03 -17.11
N LYS A 55 -11.13 -23.98 -17.12
CA LYS A 55 -10.48 -24.46 -18.34
C LYS A 55 -11.42 -25.20 -19.27
N GLU A 56 -12.28 -26.07 -18.73
CA GLU A 56 -13.27 -26.80 -19.53
C GLU A 56 -14.29 -25.84 -20.17
N SER A 57 -14.64 -24.77 -19.45
CA SER A 57 -15.66 -23.81 -19.89
C SER A 57 -15.14 -22.75 -20.88
N LEU A 58 -13.83 -22.51 -20.90
CA LEU A 58 -13.20 -21.44 -21.70
C LEU A 58 -13.54 -21.50 -23.19
N GLY A 59 -13.55 -22.70 -23.77
CA GLY A 59 -13.86 -22.89 -25.19
C GLY A 59 -15.27 -22.44 -25.57
N GLU A 60 -16.25 -22.78 -24.73
CA GLU A 60 -17.65 -22.39 -24.95
C GLU A 60 -17.87 -20.90 -24.71
N ILE A 61 -17.24 -20.32 -23.68
CA ILE A 61 -17.29 -18.87 -23.41
C ILE A 61 -16.75 -18.09 -24.62
N ARG A 62 -15.59 -18.49 -25.15
CA ARG A 62 -15.03 -17.89 -26.37
C ARG A 62 -15.97 -18.01 -27.57
N ARG A 63 -16.58 -19.18 -27.77
CA ARG A 63 -17.56 -19.41 -28.85
C ARG A 63 -18.77 -18.48 -28.72
N LEU A 64 -19.30 -18.30 -27.52
CA LEU A 64 -20.44 -17.43 -27.25
C LEU A 64 -20.09 -15.96 -27.54
N ILE A 65 -18.94 -15.47 -27.05
CA ILE A 65 -18.47 -14.10 -27.28
C ILE A 65 -18.29 -13.82 -28.78
N LEU A 66 -17.59 -14.69 -29.51
CA LEU A 66 -17.32 -14.51 -30.95
C LEU A 66 -18.59 -14.56 -31.83
N ASN A 67 -19.68 -15.16 -31.31
CA ASN A 67 -20.99 -15.21 -31.96
C ASN A 67 -21.94 -14.10 -31.50
N GLY A 68 -21.50 -13.20 -30.61
CA GLY A 68 -22.31 -12.09 -30.09
C GLY A 68 -23.35 -12.51 -29.05
N GLN A 69 -23.25 -13.73 -28.51
CA GLN A 69 -24.12 -14.27 -27.45
C GLN A 69 -23.59 -13.85 -26.07
N ILE A 70 -23.51 -12.53 -25.83
CA ILE A 70 -22.77 -11.97 -24.69
C ILE A 70 -23.44 -12.31 -23.35
N ALA A 71 -24.76 -12.24 -23.26
CA ALA A 71 -25.48 -12.53 -22.01
C ALA A 71 -25.27 -13.99 -21.54
N GLU A 72 -25.28 -14.93 -22.48
CA GLU A 72 -25.00 -16.34 -22.20
C GLU A 72 -23.52 -16.56 -21.84
N ALA A 73 -22.61 -15.88 -22.54
CA ALA A 73 -21.18 -15.93 -22.22
C ALA A 73 -20.91 -15.44 -20.80
N GLU A 74 -21.51 -14.30 -20.42
CA GLU A 74 -21.37 -13.71 -19.09
C GLU A 74 -21.91 -14.62 -18.01
N THR A 75 -23.10 -15.19 -18.21
CA THR A 75 -23.71 -16.14 -17.26
C THR A 75 -22.79 -17.35 -17.03
N LEU A 76 -22.26 -17.94 -18.10
CA LEU A 76 -21.38 -19.10 -18.01
C LEU A 76 -20.04 -18.74 -17.35
N ALA A 77 -19.44 -17.61 -17.73
CA ALA A 77 -18.17 -17.15 -17.19
C ALA A 77 -18.27 -16.85 -15.69
N PHE A 78 -19.36 -16.22 -15.22
CA PHE A 78 -19.64 -16.05 -13.79
C PHE A 78 -19.67 -17.38 -13.04
N GLN A 79 -20.34 -18.39 -13.59
CA GLN A 79 -20.49 -19.68 -12.91
C GLN A 79 -19.18 -20.48 -12.83
N LYS A 80 -18.27 -20.26 -13.79
CA LYS A 80 -17.18 -21.20 -14.07
C LYS A 80 -15.77 -20.61 -13.96
N MET A 81 -15.63 -19.29 -14.01
CA MET A 81 -14.31 -18.64 -14.05
C MET A 81 -14.01 -17.80 -12.81
N GLN A 82 -14.92 -17.63 -11.86
CA GLN A 82 -14.67 -16.87 -10.64
C GLN A 82 -13.85 -17.65 -9.62
N GLY A 83 -13.11 -16.95 -8.75
CA GLY A 83 -12.39 -17.61 -7.67
C GLY A 83 -13.32 -18.43 -6.74
N CYS A 84 -12.81 -19.54 -6.20
CA CYS A 84 -13.53 -20.43 -5.28
C CYS A 84 -12.75 -20.59 -3.95
N PRO A 85 -13.09 -19.87 -2.87
CA PRO A 85 -14.17 -18.87 -2.76
C PRO A 85 -13.89 -17.58 -3.55
N LYS A 86 -14.91 -16.73 -3.71
CA LYS A 86 -14.83 -15.47 -4.47
C LYS A 86 -14.01 -14.35 -3.80
N ASP A 87 -13.66 -14.50 -2.52
CA ASP A 87 -13.04 -13.44 -1.72
C ASP A 87 -11.58 -13.78 -1.32
N MET A 88 -10.67 -12.90 -1.72
CA MET A 88 -9.25 -12.85 -1.37
C MET A 88 -9.02 -12.35 0.06
N ARG A 89 -7.81 -12.51 0.61
CA ARG A 89 -7.44 -11.91 1.91
C ARG A 89 -7.45 -10.38 1.83
N HIS A 90 -7.57 -9.74 2.98
CA HIS A 90 -7.60 -8.28 3.11
C HIS A 90 -6.65 -7.82 4.22
N TYR A 91 -6.18 -6.59 4.12
CA TYR A 91 -5.32 -5.96 5.12
C TYR A 91 -6.11 -5.59 6.39
N THR A 92 -5.48 -5.60 7.57
CA THR A 92 -6.11 -5.28 8.86
C THR A 92 -5.20 -4.40 9.72
N PRO A 93 -5.75 -3.46 10.53
CA PRO A 93 -4.97 -2.58 11.40
C PRO A 93 -4.36 -3.37 12.56
N LEU A 94 -3.22 -2.94 13.12
CA LEU A 94 -2.64 -3.62 14.29
C LEU A 94 -3.37 -3.30 15.59
N GLY A 95 -3.99 -2.12 15.70
CA GLY A 95 -4.72 -1.69 16.88
C GLY A 95 -4.39 -0.26 17.28
N ASP A 96 -4.84 0.14 18.47
CA ASP A 96 -4.87 1.53 18.90
C ASP A 96 -4.09 1.70 20.20
N LEU A 97 -3.03 2.50 20.17
CA LEU A 97 -2.44 3.01 21.39
C LEU A 97 -3.15 4.31 21.79
N THR A 98 -3.70 4.35 23.00
CA THR A 98 -4.15 5.59 23.62
C THR A 98 -3.15 6.04 24.69
N VAL A 99 -2.72 7.29 24.63
CA VAL A 99 -1.92 7.95 25.68
C VAL A 99 -2.75 9.04 26.34
N ARG A 100 -3.33 8.75 27.51
CA ARG A 100 -4.14 9.71 28.27
C ARG A 100 -3.25 10.53 29.20
N LEU A 101 -3.34 11.84 29.11
CA LEU A 101 -2.57 12.79 29.90
C LEU A 101 -3.44 13.38 31.02
N SER A 102 -2.96 13.28 32.25
CA SER A 102 -3.45 14.08 33.37
C SER A 102 -2.65 15.37 33.43
N LEU A 103 -3.28 16.46 33.00
CA LEU A 103 -2.70 17.79 32.89
C LEU A 103 -3.32 18.73 33.94
N PRO A 104 -2.69 19.87 34.27
CA PRO A 104 -3.30 20.89 35.12
C PRO A 104 -4.68 21.33 34.62
N ASP A 105 -5.50 21.83 35.54
CA ASP A 105 -6.81 22.40 35.21
C ASP A 105 -6.68 23.66 34.34
N GLY A 106 -7.71 23.92 33.51
CA GLY A 106 -7.79 25.08 32.64
C GLY A 106 -8.20 24.73 31.21
N GLU A 107 -8.52 25.75 30.42
CA GLU A 107 -8.83 25.58 29.00
C GLU A 107 -7.55 25.34 28.18
N VAL A 108 -7.72 24.61 27.07
CA VAL A 108 -6.66 24.42 26.08
C VAL A 108 -6.60 25.68 25.20
N THR A 109 -5.44 26.31 25.13
CA THR A 109 -5.18 27.48 24.27
C THR A 109 -3.95 27.24 23.39
N ASP A 110 -3.74 28.10 22.40
CA ASP A 110 -2.55 28.07 21.52
C ASP A 110 -2.26 26.69 20.90
N TYR A 111 -3.32 25.95 20.59
CA TYR A 111 -3.22 24.62 20.00
C TYR A 111 -2.69 24.71 18.57
N LEU A 112 -1.71 23.86 18.26
CA LEU A 112 -1.16 23.68 16.93
C LEU A 112 -0.77 22.21 16.75
N ARG A 113 -1.18 21.60 15.64
CA ARG A 113 -0.76 20.27 15.21
C ARG A 113 -0.11 20.36 13.85
N THR A 114 1.02 19.71 13.66
CA THR A 114 1.81 19.77 12.42
C THR A 114 2.28 18.39 11.99
N LEU A 115 2.42 18.21 10.67
CA LEU A 115 3.27 17.19 10.05
C LEU A 115 4.28 17.94 9.18
N ASP A 116 5.54 17.95 9.60
CA ASP A 116 6.64 18.54 8.86
C ASP A 116 7.17 17.52 7.84
N LEU A 117 6.90 17.79 6.56
CA LEU A 117 7.34 16.93 5.47
C LEU A 117 8.86 16.95 5.27
N SER A 118 9.58 17.94 5.79
CA SER A 118 11.05 18.02 5.64
C SER A 118 11.81 17.17 6.66
N SER A 119 11.15 16.76 7.74
CA SER A 119 11.73 15.96 8.82
C SER A 119 10.98 14.65 9.07
N ALA A 120 9.83 14.45 8.40
CA ALA A 120 8.89 13.36 8.65
C ALA A 120 8.52 13.23 10.14
N ALA A 121 8.27 14.37 10.78
CA ALA A 121 7.92 14.45 12.18
C ALA A 121 6.55 15.11 12.36
N TYR A 122 5.70 14.42 13.10
CA TYR A 122 4.45 14.96 13.60
C TYR A 122 4.69 15.66 14.93
N SER A 123 4.01 16.77 15.19
CA SER A 123 4.02 17.39 16.51
C SER A 123 2.69 18.04 16.87
N VAL A 124 2.44 18.16 18.18
CA VAL A 124 1.40 19.02 18.73
C VAL A 124 1.99 19.87 19.84
N THR A 125 1.60 21.14 19.87
CA THR A 125 1.88 22.06 20.97
C THR A 125 0.59 22.72 21.42
N PHE A 126 0.40 22.90 22.72
CA PHE A 126 -0.73 23.63 23.27
C PHE A 126 -0.41 24.13 24.68
N ARG A 127 -1.17 25.11 25.17
CA ARG A 127 -1.12 25.55 26.56
C ARG A 127 -2.33 25.04 27.33
N LYS A 128 -2.14 24.67 28.60
CA LYS A 128 -3.22 24.37 29.54
C LYS A 128 -2.83 24.83 30.94
N GLY A 129 -3.73 25.53 31.63
CA GLY A 129 -3.43 26.14 32.93
C GLY A 129 -2.27 27.14 32.87
N GLY A 130 -2.03 27.75 31.70
CA GLY A 130 -0.90 28.66 31.46
C GLY A 130 0.44 27.99 31.18
N ALA A 131 0.57 26.65 31.27
CA ALA A 131 1.80 25.91 30.98
C ALA A 131 1.80 25.35 29.55
N LEU A 132 2.96 25.36 28.89
CA LEU A 132 3.16 24.75 27.56
C LEU A 132 3.36 23.23 27.69
N PHE A 133 2.66 22.49 26.84
CA PHE A 133 2.85 21.06 26.62
C PHE A 133 3.16 20.83 25.15
N SER A 134 4.04 19.87 24.89
CA SER A 134 4.34 19.46 23.52
C SER A 134 4.46 17.95 23.40
N ARG A 135 4.19 17.46 22.20
CA ARG A 135 4.50 16.09 21.80
C ARG A 135 5.06 16.05 20.39
N ALA A 136 5.97 15.13 20.16
CA ALA A 136 6.52 14.83 18.85
C ALA A 136 6.46 13.33 18.59
N VAL A 137 6.09 12.94 17.37
CA VAL A 137 5.97 11.53 16.97
C VAL A 137 6.60 11.33 15.60
N PHE A 138 7.40 10.28 15.45
CA PHE A 138 7.93 9.84 14.15
C PHE A 138 8.12 8.33 14.13
N ALA A 139 7.94 7.73 12.95
CA ALA A 139 8.26 6.32 12.70
C ALA A 139 9.68 6.24 12.14
N SER A 140 10.62 5.71 12.92
CA SER A 140 12.04 5.69 12.58
C SER A 140 12.43 4.37 11.94
N HIS A 141 12.82 4.42 10.66
CA HIS A 141 13.39 3.27 9.94
C HIS A 141 14.71 2.79 10.59
N PRO A 142 15.68 3.64 10.95
CA PRO A 142 16.91 3.19 11.63
C PRO A 142 16.68 2.58 13.01
N ALA A 143 15.75 3.13 13.80
CA ALA A 143 15.49 2.61 15.14
C ALA A 143 14.59 1.37 15.14
N GLN A 144 13.82 1.14 14.07
CA GLN A 144 12.75 0.14 13.98
C GLN A 144 11.67 0.35 15.06
N CYS A 145 11.34 1.60 15.35
CA CYS A 145 10.32 1.97 16.34
C CYS A 145 9.55 3.21 15.91
N ILE A 146 8.29 3.32 16.33
CA ILE A 146 7.61 4.62 16.43
C ILE A 146 7.99 5.25 17.77
N ILE A 147 8.55 6.45 17.72
CA ILE A 147 8.99 7.20 18.90
C ILE A 147 7.95 8.26 19.22
N LEU A 148 7.47 8.28 20.46
CA LEU A 148 6.59 9.31 20.99
C LEU A 148 7.32 10.04 22.11
N HIS A 149 7.48 11.35 21.97
CA HIS A 149 8.17 12.19 22.93
C HIS A 149 7.21 13.26 23.45
N PHE A 150 7.08 13.38 24.77
CA PHE A 150 6.19 14.32 25.44
C PHE A 150 6.98 15.21 26.40
N THR A 151 6.67 16.50 26.41
CA THR A 151 7.24 17.47 27.36
C THR A 151 6.19 18.42 27.93
N GLY A 152 6.43 18.94 29.14
CA GLY A 152 5.56 19.89 29.82
C GLY A 152 6.30 20.85 30.74
N GLU A 153 5.96 22.14 30.69
CA GLU A 153 6.47 23.16 31.63
C GLU A 153 6.04 22.88 33.08
N GLN A 154 4.91 22.20 33.26
CA GLN A 154 4.41 21.68 34.54
C GLN A 154 4.38 20.16 34.49
N PRO A 155 4.51 19.46 35.64
CA PRO A 155 4.50 18.02 35.66
C PRO A 155 3.13 17.49 35.22
N PHE A 156 3.14 16.40 34.47
CA PHE A 156 1.95 15.68 34.04
C PHE A 156 2.07 14.20 34.39
N SER A 157 0.99 13.46 34.19
CA SER A 157 1.03 11.99 34.20
C SER A 157 0.47 11.45 32.90
N ALA A 158 1.05 10.37 32.37
CA ALA A 158 0.60 9.69 31.17
C ALA A 158 0.18 8.24 31.49
N VAL A 159 -0.93 7.80 30.90
CA VAL A 159 -1.43 6.43 30.99
C VAL A 159 -1.50 5.86 29.58
N LEU A 160 -0.71 4.83 29.33
CA LEU A 160 -0.63 4.14 28.04
C LEU A 160 -1.44 2.85 28.09
N SER A 161 -2.33 2.67 27.11
CA SER A 161 -3.19 1.48 26.97
C SER A 161 -3.41 1.14 25.51
N MET A 162 -3.52 -0.16 25.19
CA MET A 162 -3.77 -0.68 23.85
C MET A 162 -5.18 -1.27 23.72
N ASP A 163 -5.81 -1.11 22.56
CA ASP A 163 -7.09 -1.72 22.17
C ASP A 163 -7.20 -1.80 20.61
N GLY A 164 -8.41 -1.85 20.04
CA GLY A 164 -8.66 -1.48 18.64
C GLY A 164 -8.76 -2.63 17.63
N ARG A 165 -8.93 -3.88 18.11
CA ARG A 165 -9.06 -5.09 17.26
C ARG A 165 -10.32 -5.93 17.52
N ASP A 166 -11.36 -5.38 18.13
CA ASP A 166 -12.64 -6.08 18.38
C ASP A 166 -12.46 -7.48 19.03
N ASP A 167 -11.66 -7.56 20.10
CA ASP A 167 -11.28 -8.80 20.80
C ASP A 167 -10.44 -9.82 19.98
N ASP A 168 -9.99 -9.47 18.77
CA ASP A 168 -9.09 -10.28 17.93
C ASP A 168 -7.61 -10.11 18.32
N PHE A 169 -7.28 -10.53 19.56
CA PHE A 169 -5.93 -10.58 20.13
C PHE A 169 -5.81 -11.71 21.17
N ASP A 170 -4.60 -12.22 21.40
CA ASP A 170 -4.32 -13.26 22.41
C ASP A 170 -3.85 -12.66 23.74
N ARG A 171 -3.03 -11.59 23.68
CA ARG A 171 -2.52 -10.90 24.86
C ARG A 171 -2.68 -9.40 24.73
N ASN A 172 -3.24 -8.79 25.76
CA ASN A 172 -3.24 -7.35 25.98
C ASN A 172 -2.95 -7.07 27.47
N CYS A 173 -1.67 -7.00 27.83
CA CYS A 173 -1.28 -6.83 29.23
C CYS A 173 0.09 -6.17 29.40
N VAL A 174 0.38 -5.74 30.61
CA VAL A 174 1.69 -5.18 30.97
C VAL A 174 2.49 -6.22 31.73
N LEU A 175 3.63 -6.60 31.15
CA LEU A 175 4.63 -7.47 31.76
C LEU A 175 5.70 -6.62 32.45
N ILE A 176 6.47 -7.23 33.35
CA ILE A 176 7.69 -6.63 33.91
C ILE A 176 8.88 -7.43 33.38
N ARG A 177 9.76 -6.77 32.63
CA ARG A 177 11.03 -7.34 32.14
C ARG A 177 12.16 -6.39 32.49
N ASP A 178 13.22 -6.91 33.08
CA ASP A 178 14.39 -6.14 33.57
C ASP A 178 13.99 -4.96 34.47
N THR A 179 13.05 -5.22 35.40
CA THR A 179 12.47 -4.25 36.34
C THR A 179 11.63 -3.13 35.71
N GLN A 180 11.50 -3.09 34.38
CA GLN A 180 10.74 -2.09 33.66
C GLN A 180 9.43 -2.67 33.11
N PRO A 181 8.33 -1.89 33.11
CA PRO A 181 7.08 -2.32 32.49
C PRO A 181 7.17 -2.30 30.96
N ILE A 182 6.54 -3.29 30.34
CA ILE A 182 6.36 -3.38 28.88
C ILE A 182 4.90 -3.74 28.59
N LEU A 183 4.22 -2.93 27.78
CA LEU A 183 2.85 -3.19 27.34
C LEU A 183 2.94 -4.04 26.08
N VAL A 184 2.33 -5.22 26.13
CA VAL A 184 2.38 -6.21 25.06
C VAL A 184 0.98 -6.40 24.50
N PHE A 185 0.87 -6.27 23.19
CA PHE A 185 -0.34 -6.52 22.41
C PHE A 185 0.00 -7.52 21.30
N ASP A 186 -0.38 -8.79 21.46
CA ASP A 186 -0.06 -9.86 20.52
C ASP A 186 -1.29 -10.71 20.19
N GLY A 187 -1.23 -11.41 19.06
CA GLY A 187 -2.34 -12.24 18.57
C GLY A 187 -2.03 -12.86 17.22
N CYS A 188 -3.08 -13.33 16.54
CA CYS A 188 -2.99 -13.91 15.20
C CYS A 188 -4.18 -13.44 14.35
N SER A 189 -3.95 -13.15 13.06
CA SER A 189 -4.98 -12.65 12.14
C SER A 189 -6.09 -13.67 11.75
N GLY A 190 -6.22 -14.75 12.52
CA GLY A 190 -7.26 -15.76 12.40
C GLY A 190 -7.16 -16.67 11.17
N GLY A 191 -7.94 -17.75 11.16
CA GLY A 191 -7.96 -18.75 10.09
C GLY A 191 -6.71 -19.65 10.05
N THR A 192 -6.72 -20.65 9.15
CA THR A 192 -5.60 -21.57 8.98
C THR A 192 -4.35 -20.81 8.53
N ASN A 193 -3.23 -21.04 9.22
CA ASN A 193 -1.93 -20.39 8.98
C ASN A 193 -2.03 -18.85 8.99
N GLY A 194 -2.83 -18.30 9.91
CA GLY A 194 -2.90 -16.86 10.12
C GLY A 194 -1.57 -16.26 10.59
N ILE A 195 -1.49 -14.93 10.50
CA ILE A 195 -0.26 -14.19 10.74
C ILE A 195 -0.22 -13.80 12.20
N ALA A 196 0.72 -14.39 12.95
CA ALA A 196 1.02 -13.96 14.30
C ALA A 196 1.55 -12.51 14.26
N PHE A 197 1.21 -11.70 15.25
CA PHE A 197 1.73 -10.34 15.39
C PHE A 197 2.06 -10.03 16.85
N CYS A 198 2.95 -9.07 17.05
CA CYS A 198 3.24 -8.51 18.37
C CYS A 198 3.58 -7.04 18.24
N ALA A 199 2.98 -6.22 19.10
CA ALA A 199 3.42 -4.88 19.42
C ALA A 199 3.91 -4.83 20.87
N ALA A 200 5.06 -4.18 21.09
CA ALA A 200 5.59 -3.94 22.41
C ALA A 200 5.87 -2.44 22.60
N ILE A 201 5.39 -1.89 23.73
CA ILE A 201 5.52 -0.47 24.07
C ILE A 201 6.27 -0.33 25.38
N ARG A 202 7.32 0.49 25.37
CA ARG A 202 8.11 0.88 26.56
C ARG A 202 8.17 2.40 26.69
N VAL A 203 8.17 2.88 27.93
CA VAL A 203 8.68 4.23 28.24
C VAL A 203 10.19 4.07 28.41
N ILE A 204 10.95 4.49 27.40
CA ILE A 204 12.40 4.28 27.31
C ILE A 204 13.20 5.37 28.03
N HIS A 205 12.61 6.57 28.19
CA HIS A 205 13.18 7.67 28.98
C HIS A 205 12.08 8.38 29.74
N SER A 206 12.33 8.74 31.00
CA SER A 206 11.44 9.56 31.81
C SER A 206 12.19 10.17 32.99
N ASP A 207 11.82 11.39 33.38
CA ASP A 207 12.32 12.08 34.58
C ASP A 207 11.46 11.86 35.84
N GLY A 208 10.31 11.18 35.69
CA GLY A 208 9.41 10.81 36.78
C GLY A 208 9.36 9.31 37.02
N LYS A 209 8.25 8.84 37.59
CA LYS A 209 8.09 7.43 37.98
C LYS A 209 7.31 6.66 36.92
N VAL A 210 7.89 5.57 36.40
CA VAL A 210 7.22 4.66 35.47
C VAL A 210 6.88 3.34 36.18
N TYR A 211 5.62 2.92 36.11
CA TYR A 211 5.19 1.66 36.71
C TYR A 211 3.96 1.06 36.04
N ARG A 212 3.74 -0.24 36.28
CA ARG A 212 2.54 -0.95 35.83
C ARG A 212 1.34 -0.65 36.72
N ARG A 213 0.19 -0.35 36.12
CA ARG A 213 -1.12 -0.31 36.80
C ARG A 213 -2.14 -1.14 36.00
N GLY A 214 -2.43 -2.35 36.46
CA GLY A 214 -3.29 -3.28 35.72
C GLY A 214 -2.73 -3.57 34.32
N ASN A 215 -3.52 -3.31 33.29
CA ASN A 215 -3.15 -3.45 31.88
C ASN A 215 -2.59 -2.15 31.27
N THR A 216 -2.16 -1.20 32.10
CA THR A 216 -1.64 0.10 31.63
C THR A 216 -0.23 0.37 32.16
N ILE A 217 0.56 1.09 31.37
CA ILE A 217 1.79 1.74 31.85
C ILE A 217 1.43 3.13 32.32
N VAL A 218 1.90 3.51 33.49
CA VAL A 218 1.74 4.86 34.05
C VAL A 218 3.12 5.50 34.17
N ALA A 219 3.28 6.67 33.56
CA ALA A 219 4.37 7.60 33.83
C ALA A 219 3.80 8.73 34.69
N GLU A 220 4.23 8.86 35.94
CA GLU A 220 3.65 9.76 36.94
C GLU A 220 4.63 10.87 37.30
N ASN A 221 4.11 12.10 37.38
CA ASN A 221 4.85 13.29 37.76
C ASN A 221 6.12 13.50 36.90
N VAL A 222 5.93 13.56 35.58
CA VAL A 222 6.98 13.73 34.57
C VAL A 222 6.94 15.14 33.99
N HIS A 223 8.09 15.72 33.66
CA HIS A 223 8.18 16.85 32.73
C HIS A 223 8.57 16.39 31.33
N GLU A 224 9.23 15.24 31.21
CA GLU A 224 9.69 14.69 29.95
C GLU A 224 9.54 13.16 29.96
N MET A 225 8.98 12.62 28.88
CA MET A 225 8.99 11.17 28.66
C MET A 225 9.12 10.83 27.18
N THR A 226 9.82 9.74 26.89
CA THR A 226 9.91 9.15 25.56
C THR A 226 9.45 7.71 25.62
N ALA A 227 8.49 7.35 24.77
CA ALA A 227 8.05 5.98 24.57
C ALA A 227 8.47 5.48 23.18
N ALA A 228 8.77 4.19 23.09
CA ALA A 228 9.04 3.48 21.85
C ALA A 228 7.99 2.39 21.65
N ILE A 229 7.52 2.25 20.41
CA ILE A 229 6.61 1.21 19.96
C ILE A 229 7.33 0.41 18.88
N SER A 230 7.53 -0.88 19.12
CA SER A 230 8.00 -1.82 18.10
C SER A 230 6.90 -2.79 17.74
N MET A 231 6.83 -3.17 16.46
CA MET A 231 5.85 -4.09 15.91
C MET A 231 6.54 -5.09 14.99
N HIS A 232 6.17 -6.36 15.07
CA HIS A 232 6.66 -7.44 14.20
C HIS A 232 5.58 -8.48 13.95
N SER A 233 5.72 -9.22 12.86
CA SER A 233 4.80 -10.28 12.47
C SER A 233 5.52 -11.60 12.15
N GLY A 234 4.77 -12.70 12.23
CA GLY A 234 5.19 -14.01 11.77
C GLY A 234 5.34 -14.10 10.24
N TYR A 235 4.91 -13.09 9.48
CA TYR A 235 5.19 -13.06 8.03
C TYR A 235 6.68 -12.79 7.76
N TYR A 236 7.27 -11.81 8.44
CA TYR A 236 8.70 -11.53 8.35
C TYR A 236 9.54 -12.48 9.22
N HIS A 237 8.96 -12.99 10.31
CA HIS A 237 9.67 -13.78 11.31
C HIS A 237 8.88 -15.04 11.74
N PRO A 238 8.69 -16.03 10.85
CA PRO A 238 7.77 -17.16 11.06
C PRO A 238 8.06 -18.05 12.27
N ASP A 239 9.32 -18.13 12.69
CA ASP A 239 9.77 -19.00 13.79
C ASP A 239 10.34 -18.21 14.99
N ALA A 240 10.22 -16.88 14.98
CA ALA A 240 10.81 -16.05 16.02
C ALA A 240 9.86 -15.81 17.20
N ASP A 241 10.44 -15.58 18.37
CA ASP A 241 9.73 -14.94 19.47
C ASP A 241 9.57 -13.45 19.18
N LEU A 242 8.41 -13.09 18.61
CA LEU A 242 8.09 -11.71 18.20
C LEU A 242 8.17 -10.71 19.37
N LEU A 243 7.79 -11.12 20.59
CA LEU A 243 7.91 -10.25 21.76
C LEU A 243 9.38 -9.95 22.05
N THR A 244 10.26 -10.94 21.97
CA THR A 244 11.70 -10.72 22.17
C THR A 244 12.30 -9.81 21.09
N LEU A 245 11.85 -9.91 19.83
CA LEU A 245 12.26 -8.97 18.77
C LEU A 245 11.79 -7.54 19.05
N CYS A 246 10.49 -7.35 19.33
CA CYS A 246 9.95 -6.03 19.64
C CYS A 246 10.59 -5.39 20.88
N ASP A 247 10.88 -6.21 21.89
CA ASP A 247 11.55 -5.75 23.10
C ASP A 247 13.00 -5.32 22.83
N ALA A 248 13.74 -6.10 22.03
CA ALA A 248 15.11 -5.76 21.63
C ALA A 248 15.19 -4.44 20.84
N ASP A 249 14.22 -4.16 19.98
CA ASP A 249 14.16 -2.89 19.24
C ASP A 249 13.91 -1.71 20.18
N CYS A 250 12.97 -1.84 21.12
CA CYS A 250 12.73 -0.83 22.15
C CYS A 250 13.95 -0.60 23.05
N LEU A 251 14.66 -1.67 23.44
CA LEU A 251 15.87 -1.57 24.25
C LEU A 251 17.00 -0.88 23.48
N ARG A 252 17.23 -1.23 22.21
CA ARG A 252 18.22 -0.55 21.37
C ARG A 252 17.90 0.93 21.19
N ALA A 253 16.63 1.29 21.03
CA ALA A 253 16.21 2.69 20.99
C ALA A 253 16.48 3.42 22.33
N SER A 254 16.36 2.72 23.48
CA SER A 254 16.63 3.29 24.80
C SER A 254 18.09 3.65 25.06
N GLU A 255 19.03 3.08 24.29
CA GLU A 255 20.47 3.41 24.39
C GLU A 255 20.79 4.83 23.91
N LEU A 256 19.86 5.47 23.20
CA LEU A 256 20.04 6.81 22.63
C LEU A 256 19.06 7.81 23.28
N PRO A 257 19.50 9.07 23.51
CA PRO A 257 18.57 10.13 23.88
C PRO A 257 17.64 10.48 22.72
N TYR A 258 16.49 11.08 23.01
CA TYR A 258 15.50 11.51 22.00
C TYR A 258 16.13 12.34 20.87
N SER A 259 17.02 13.27 21.20
CA SER A 259 17.70 14.13 20.22
C SER A 259 18.53 13.33 19.20
N ALA A 260 19.17 12.24 19.63
CA ALA A 260 19.93 11.36 18.74
C ALA A 260 18.99 10.51 17.86
N LEU A 261 17.90 9.97 18.43
CA LEU A 261 16.88 9.24 17.67
C LEU A 261 16.24 10.12 16.58
N SER A 262 15.88 11.36 16.94
CA SER A 262 15.32 12.34 16.00
C SER A 262 16.32 12.72 14.91
N THR A 263 17.59 12.95 15.26
CA THR A 263 18.64 13.27 14.28
C THR A 263 18.86 12.12 13.30
N GLN A 264 18.94 10.88 13.78
CA GLN A 264 19.12 9.69 12.93
C GLN A 264 17.93 9.48 12.00
N HIS A 265 16.71 9.60 12.52
CA HIS A 265 15.47 9.53 11.74
C HIS A 265 15.45 10.58 10.62
N THR A 266 15.67 11.85 10.97
CA THR A 266 15.62 12.93 10.00
C THR A 266 16.73 12.80 8.96
N ALA A 267 17.92 12.32 9.32
CA ALA A 267 19.01 12.09 8.36
C ALA A 267 18.67 10.98 7.37
N ASP A 268 18.12 9.85 7.83
CA ASP A 268 17.64 8.76 6.96
C ASP A 268 16.56 9.24 6.00
N TYR A 269 15.53 9.90 6.53
CA TYR A 269 14.41 10.39 5.74
C TYR A 269 14.84 11.41 4.68
N ARG A 270 15.67 12.39 5.06
CA ARG A 270 16.14 13.46 4.16
C ARG A 270 17.06 12.94 3.06
N ALA A 271 17.76 11.82 3.28
CA ALA A 271 18.55 11.18 2.23
C ALA A 271 17.70 10.77 1.01
N LEU A 272 16.39 10.58 1.20
CA LEU A 272 15.41 10.34 0.14
C LEU A 272 14.63 11.62 -0.22
N PHE A 273 14.11 12.33 0.79
CA PHE A 273 13.20 13.45 0.55
C PHE A 273 13.87 14.67 -0.09
N ASP A 274 15.09 15.04 0.31
CA ASP A 274 15.77 16.25 -0.18
C ASP A 274 16.25 16.13 -1.64
N ARG A 275 16.13 14.95 -2.26
CA ARG A 275 16.56 14.70 -3.65
C ARG A 275 15.78 15.51 -4.70
N VAL A 276 14.56 15.93 -4.38
CA VAL A 276 13.71 16.70 -5.29
C VAL A 276 13.12 17.89 -4.54
N SER A 277 13.16 19.06 -5.18
CA SER A 277 12.47 20.26 -4.75
C SER A 277 11.60 20.80 -5.87
N LEU A 278 10.36 21.13 -5.53
CA LEU A 278 9.42 21.84 -6.39
C LEU A 278 8.97 23.09 -5.63
N THR A 279 9.15 24.24 -6.25
CA THR A 279 8.68 25.52 -5.72
C THR A 279 7.84 26.19 -6.79
N LEU A 280 6.62 26.56 -6.41
CA LEU A 280 5.70 27.36 -7.21
C LEU A 280 5.60 28.76 -6.55
N PRO A 281 5.06 29.78 -7.26
CA PRO A 281 4.73 31.04 -6.63
C PRO A 281 3.85 30.84 -5.37
N ASP A 282 3.94 31.76 -4.41
CA ASP A 282 3.09 31.78 -3.21
C ASP A 282 3.31 30.59 -2.24
N ALA A 283 4.39 29.81 -2.41
CA ALA A 283 4.71 28.66 -1.56
C ALA A 283 4.75 28.99 -0.06
N GLU A 284 5.11 30.22 0.30
CA GLU A 284 5.13 30.70 1.69
C GLU A 284 3.74 30.75 2.36
N LEU A 285 2.65 30.65 1.58
CA LEU A 285 1.30 30.55 2.15
C LEU A 285 1.12 29.28 3.01
N THR A 286 1.86 28.21 2.70
CA THR A 286 1.83 26.97 3.49
C THR A 286 2.31 27.17 4.92
N ASP A 287 3.15 28.18 5.19
CA ASP A 287 3.62 28.54 6.53
C ASP A 287 2.68 29.54 7.24
N ARG A 288 1.81 30.22 6.49
CA ARG A 288 0.97 31.32 7.00
C ARG A 288 -0.48 30.91 7.25
N ILE A 289 -0.98 29.95 6.50
CA ILE A 289 -2.39 29.53 6.52
C ILE A 289 -2.48 28.04 6.88
N PRO A 290 -3.38 27.64 7.80
CA PRO A 290 -3.66 26.24 8.08
C PRO A 290 -4.03 25.44 6.82
N THR A 291 -3.65 24.17 6.76
CA THR A 291 -3.76 23.36 5.54
C THR A 291 -5.21 23.13 5.10
N ASP A 292 -6.13 22.98 6.05
CA ASP A 292 -7.58 22.94 5.83
C ASP A 292 -8.12 24.24 5.23
N THR A 293 -7.71 25.40 5.76
CA THR A 293 -8.11 26.71 5.22
C THR A 293 -7.51 26.97 3.84
N LEU A 294 -6.25 26.54 3.62
CA LEU A 294 -5.59 26.60 2.32
C LEU A 294 -6.35 25.77 1.28
N LEU A 295 -6.80 24.57 1.66
CA LEU A 295 -7.62 23.71 0.80
C LEU A 295 -8.95 24.38 0.43
N GLU A 296 -9.65 24.99 1.39
CA GLU A 296 -10.90 25.70 1.09
C GLU A 296 -10.68 26.92 0.17
N SER A 297 -9.58 27.65 0.35
CA SER A 297 -9.21 28.74 -0.57
C SER A 297 -8.88 28.24 -1.98
N ALA A 298 -8.19 27.10 -2.10
CA ALA A 298 -7.91 26.49 -3.40
C ALA A 298 -9.20 25.98 -4.08
N LYS A 299 -10.15 25.40 -3.33
CA LYS A 299 -11.48 25.00 -3.86
C LYS A 299 -12.27 26.20 -4.40
N ALA A 300 -12.12 27.36 -3.75
CA ALA A 300 -12.67 28.62 -4.23
C ALA A 300 -11.86 29.25 -5.39
N GLN A 301 -10.91 28.51 -5.98
CA GLN A 301 -10.11 28.88 -7.16
C GLN A 301 -9.23 30.12 -6.96
N HIS A 302 -8.79 30.39 -5.73
CA HIS A 302 -7.76 31.39 -5.47
C HIS A 302 -6.41 30.88 -5.97
N THR A 303 -5.83 31.54 -6.99
CA THR A 303 -4.64 31.08 -7.71
C THR A 303 -3.43 30.86 -6.80
N ASP A 304 -3.20 31.76 -5.86
CA ASP A 304 -2.12 31.71 -4.87
C ASP A 304 -2.25 30.49 -3.95
N ALA A 305 -3.45 30.23 -3.43
CA ALA A 305 -3.75 29.04 -2.65
C ALA A 305 -3.58 27.75 -3.47
N CYS A 306 -4.01 27.74 -4.74
CA CYS A 306 -3.81 26.61 -5.65
C CYS A 306 -2.32 26.31 -5.86
N ASN A 307 -1.48 27.32 -6.12
CA ASN A 307 -0.04 27.13 -6.31
C ASN A 307 0.62 26.53 -5.06
N ALA A 308 0.35 27.10 -3.90
CA ALA A 308 0.89 26.64 -2.62
C ALA A 308 0.45 25.19 -2.32
N LEU A 309 -0.83 24.88 -2.53
CA LEU A 309 -1.37 23.54 -2.29
C LEU A 309 -0.79 22.50 -3.27
N LEU A 310 -0.61 22.84 -4.56
CA LEU A 310 -0.04 21.92 -5.55
C LEU A 310 1.40 21.54 -5.22
N ALA A 311 2.23 22.49 -4.80
CA ALA A 311 3.59 22.20 -4.36
C ALA A 311 3.60 21.32 -3.10
N LEU A 312 2.75 21.63 -2.13
CA LEU A 312 2.59 20.82 -0.93
C LEU A 312 2.12 19.39 -1.23
N TYR A 313 1.13 19.23 -2.11
CA TYR A 313 0.56 17.94 -2.50
C TYR A 313 1.56 17.07 -3.26
N PHE A 314 2.36 17.67 -4.15
CA PHE A 314 3.46 16.98 -4.82
C PHE A 314 4.46 16.39 -3.81
N HIS A 315 4.90 17.20 -2.84
CA HIS A 315 5.81 16.74 -1.80
C HIS A 315 5.17 15.73 -0.86
N PHE A 316 3.86 15.85 -0.60
CA PHE A 316 3.13 14.89 0.21
C PHE A 316 3.06 13.51 -0.45
N GLY A 317 2.90 13.43 -1.77
CA GLY A 317 2.99 12.16 -2.51
C GLY A 317 4.35 11.46 -2.33
N ARG A 318 5.44 12.22 -2.41
CA ARG A 318 6.80 11.70 -2.14
C ARG A 318 6.98 11.27 -0.69
N TYR A 319 6.47 12.05 0.26
CA TYR A 319 6.45 11.70 1.68
C TYR A 319 5.76 10.36 1.92
N LEU A 320 4.54 10.17 1.38
CA LEU A 320 3.77 8.94 1.57
C LEU A 320 4.51 7.71 1.00
N MET A 321 5.18 7.85 -0.15
CA MET A 321 5.98 6.76 -0.71
C MET A 321 7.16 6.38 0.19
N ILE A 322 7.94 7.37 0.66
CA ILE A 322 9.06 7.11 1.58
C ILE A 322 8.56 6.47 2.89
N SER A 323 7.43 6.94 3.39
CA SER A 323 6.85 6.47 4.64
C SER A 323 6.16 5.11 4.54
N GLY A 324 5.78 4.63 3.36
CA GLY A 324 5.04 3.37 3.19
C GLY A 324 5.70 2.33 2.29
N SER A 325 6.79 2.65 1.58
CA SER A 325 7.48 1.70 0.70
C SER A 325 8.99 1.84 0.80
N ARG A 326 9.58 1.17 1.78
CA ARG A 326 11.04 1.09 1.94
C ARG A 326 11.53 -0.24 1.37
N PRO A 327 12.81 -0.38 0.99
CA PRO A 327 13.32 -1.61 0.36
C PRO A 327 13.04 -2.92 1.12
N ASP A 328 12.92 -2.83 2.45
CA ASP A 328 12.67 -3.92 3.40
C ASP A 328 11.20 -4.06 3.82
N SER A 329 10.28 -3.38 3.12
CA SER A 329 8.82 -3.46 3.36
C SER A 329 8.09 -4.21 2.24
N LEU A 330 6.78 -4.36 2.40
CA LEU A 330 5.83 -4.69 1.35
C LEU A 330 5.48 -3.46 0.51
N PRO A 331 4.88 -3.65 -0.69
CA PRO A 331 4.44 -2.52 -1.49
C PRO A 331 3.22 -1.82 -0.90
N LEU A 332 3.01 -0.57 -1.31
CA LEU A 332 1.84 0.25 -0.96
C LEU A 332 0.57 -0.44 -1.45
N ASN A 333 -0.36 -0.72 -0.55
CA ASN A 333 -1.71 -1.17 -0.90
C ASN A 333 -2.62 0.03 -1.26
N LEU A 334 -3.93 -0.18 -1.41
CA LEU A 334 -4.89 0.90 -1.73
C LEU A 334 -4.87 2.08 -0.74
N GLN A 335 -4.44 1.87 0.49
CA GLN A 335 -4.35 2.90 1.53
C GLN A 335 -2.89 3.14 1.95
N GLY A 336 -1.92 2.72 1.12
CA GLY A 336 -0.50 2.71 1.46
C GLY A 336 -0.18 1.65 2.51
N ILE A 337 -0.13 2.06 3.77
CA ILE A 337 -0.04 1.18 4.95
C ILE A 337 -1.01 1.61 6.07
N TRP A 338 -1.83 2.64 5.86
CA TRP A 338 -2.63 3.26 6.92
C TRP A 338 -4.10 2.85 6.80
N ASN A 339 -4.53 1.97 7.70
CA ASN A 339 -5.90 1.48 7.77
C ASN A 339 -6.44 1.57 9.22
N VAL A 340 -7.74 1.70 9.37
CA VAL A 340 -8.45 1.66 10.66
C VAL A 340 -9.50 0.56 10.72
N ASP A 341 -9.92 0.03 9.58
CA ASP A 341 -11.03 -0.91 9.49
C ASP A 341 -10.51 -2.35 9.49
N MET A 342 -11.10 -3.21 10.33
CA MET A 342 -10.88 -4.66 10.25
C MET A 342 -11.41 -5.26 8.92
N TRP A 343 -12.31 -4.53 8.23
CA TRP A 343 -12.90 -4.90 6.94
C TRP A 343 -12.86 -3.72 5.98
N PRO A 344 -11.68 -3.34 5.47
CA PRO A 344 -11.53 -2.09 4.74
C PRO A 344 -12.18 -2.14 3.35
N ALA A 345 -12.45 -0.96 2.79
CA ALA A 345 -12.97 -0.81 1.44
C ALA A 345 -12.05 -1.53 0.42
N TRP A 346 -12.66 -2.36 -0.43
CA TRP A 346 -11.95 -3.25 -1.37
C TRP A 346 -10.86 -4.11 -0.73
N GLY A 347 -10.96 -4.35 0.59
CA GLY A 347 -10.01 -5.10 1.41
C GLY A 347 -8.63 -4.46 1.53
N SER A 348 -8.48 -3.18 1.15
CA SER A 348 -7.19 -2.48 1.12
C SER A 348 -6.09 -3.34 0.48
N ARG A 349 -6.43 -3.96 -0.65
CA ARG A 349 -5.61 -4.94 -1.37
C ARG A 349 -4.62 -4.26 -2.32
N TYR A 350 -3.97 -5.07 -3.14
CA TYR A 350 -3.36 -4.61 -4.37
C TYR A 350 -4.38 -4.76 -5.51
N THR A 351 -5.04 -3.67 -5.89
CA THR A 351 -5.86 -3.62 -7.11
C THR A 351 -4.96 -3.22 -8.27
N VAL A 352 -4.84 -4.09 -9.27
CA VAL A 352 -3.79 -4.07 -10.30
C VAL A 352 -4.36 -3.86 -11.71
N ASN A 353 -5.59 -3.34 -11.80
CA ASN A 353 -6.17 -2.81 -13.04
C ASN A 353 -6.02 -1.27 -13.15
N ILE A 354 -5.33 -0.62 -12.20
CA ILE A 354 -4.87 0.78 -12.24
C ILE A 354 -4.16 1.19 -10.93
N ASN A 355 -4.72 0.85 -9.76
CA ASN A 355 -4.37 1.50 -8.49
C ASN A 355 -2.93 1.23 -8.04
N THR A 356 -2.52 -0.03 -8.04
CA THR A 356 -1.17 -0.42 -7.61
C THR A 356 -0.12 0.12 -8.58
N GLN A 357 -0.41 0.15 -9.89
CA GLN A 357 0.46 0.82 -10.85
C GLN A 357 0.61 2.31 -10.53
N MET A 358 -0.52 2.99 -10.26
CA MET A 358 -0.57 4.41 -9.93
C MET A 358 0.24 4.75 -8.68
N ASN A 359 0.20 3.90 -7.65
CA ASN A 359 1.01 4.06 -6.43
C ASN A 359 2.50 4.25 -6.74
N TYR A 360 2.99 3.65 -7.83
CA TYR A 360 4.42 3.61 -8.18
C TYR A 360 4.83 4.50 -9.36
N TRP A 361 3.91 5.21 -10.02
CA TRP A 361 4.25 6.10 -11.15
C TRP A 361 5.25 7.21 -10.77
N CYS A 362 5.24 7.65 -9.51
CA CYS A 362 6.17 8.66 -9.03
C CYS A 362 7.52 8.10 -8.55
N ALA A 363 7.67 6.76 -8.40
CA ALA A 363 8.87 6.19 -7.79
C ALA A 363 10.15 6.59 -8.53
N GLU A 364 10.17 6.38 -9.84
CA GLU A 364 11.33 6.72 -10.65
C GLU A 364 11.43 8.23 -10.92
N SER A 365 10.34 8.83 -11.39
CA SER A 365 10.30 10.24 -11.81
C SER A 365 10.53 11.22 -10.67
N CYS A 366 10.25 10.84 -9.41
CA CYS A 366 10.49 11.65 -8.22
C CYS A 366 11.74 11.23 -7.43
N ASN A 367 12.66 10.48 -8.06
CA ASN A 367 13.98 10.11 -7.54
C ASN A 367 13.91 9.28 -6.25
N LEU A 368 13.03 8.28 -6.24
CA LEU A 368 12.76 7.34 -5.15
C LEU A 368 12.82 5.88 -5.65
N SER A 369 13.72 5.57 -6.59
CA SER A 369 13.83 4.24 -7.23
C SER A 369 13.93 3.09 -6.23
N GLU A 370 14.58 3.30 -5.08
CA GLU A 370 14.70 2.29 -4.02
C GLU A 370 13.35 1.96 -3.36
N CYS A 371 12.40 2.90 -3.38
CA CYS A 371 11.04 2.69 -2.88
C CYS A 371 10.19 1.84 -3.83
N HIS A 372 10.64 1.59 -5.06
CA HIS A 372 9.95 0.74 -6.04
C HIS A 372 10.21 -0.75 -5.82
N LEU A 373 11.31 -1.09 -5.14
CA LEU A 373 11.78 -2.47 -4.94
C LEU A 373 10.74 -3.42 -4.32
N PRO A 374 9.92 -3.02 -3.34
CA PRO A 374 8.88 -3.88 -2.78
C PRO A 374 7.87 -4.40 -3.82
N LEU A 375 7.57 -3.61 -4.85
CA LEU A 375 6.65 -4.04 -5.92
C LEU A 375 7.21 -5.24 -6.70
N PHE A 376 8.51 -5.22 -7.01
CA PHE A 376 9.16 -6.31 -7.76
C PHE A 376 9.23 -7.60 -6.93
N THR A 377 9.43 -7.48 -5.61
CA THR A 377 9.37 -8.62 -4.69
C THR A 377 7.98 -9.26 -4.68
N LEU A 378 6.91 -8.46 -4.58
CA LEU A 378 5.54 -8.96 -4.70
C LEU A 378 5.30 -9.60 -6.06
N LEU A 379 5.72 -8.92 -7.14
CA LEU A 379 5.49 -9.38 -8.51
C LEU A 379 6.14 -10.74 -8.79
N ARG A 380 7.30 -11.03 -8.18
CA ARG A 380 7.91 -12.36 -8.26
C ARG A 380 7.04 -13.44 -7.64
N LYS A 381 6.41 -13.16 -6.49
CA LYS A 381 5.46 -14.08 -5.83
C LYS A 381 4.21 -14.28 -6.69
N VAL A 382 3.65 -13.18 -7.21
CA VAL A 382 2.52 -13.17 -8.14
C VAL A 382 2.83 -13.99 -9.40
N MET A 383 4.04 -13.87 -9.95
CA MET A 383 4.47 -14.65 -11.10
C MET A 383 4.45 -16.16 -10.80
N GLU A 384 5.04 -16.59 -9.68
CA GLU A 384 5.10 -18.02 -9.34
C GLU A 384 3.70 -18.63 -9.16
N ASN A 385 2.81 -17.96 -8.43
CA ASN A 385 1.44 -18.43 -8.26
C ASN A 385 0.63 -18.34 -9.57
N GLY A 386 0.84 -17.27 -10.34
CA GLY A 386 0.16 -17.02 -11.61
C GLY A 386 0.47 -18.06 -12.69
N LYS A 387 1.61 -18.77 -12.59
CA LYS A 387 1.91 -19.93 -13.46
C LYS A 387 0.89 -21.05 -13.27
N GLN A 388 0.49 -21.29 -12.02
CA GLN A 388 -0.55 -22.27 -11.72
C GLN A 388 -1.91 -21.80 -12.27
N THR A 389 -2.28 -20.54 -12.05
CA THR A 389 -3.52 -19.96 -12.59
C THR A 389 -3.58 -20.05 -14.12
N ALA A 390 -2.49 -19.69 -14.82
CA ALA A 390 -2.40 -19.80 -16.28
C ALA A 390 -2.68 -21.22 -16.78
N ARG A 391 -2.04 -22.22 -16.16
CA ARG A 391 -2.17 -23.63 -16.55
C ARG A 391 -3.56 -24.20 -16.25
N GLU A 392 -4.10 -23.89 -15.08
CA GLU A 392 -5.31 -24.52 -14.55
C GLU A 392 -6.59 -23.85 -15.02
N MET A 393 -6.60 -22.52 -15.21
CA MET A 393 -7.76 -21.82 -15.75
C MET A 393 -7.76 -21.70 -17.27
N TYR A 394 -6.58 -21.56 -17.89
CA TYR A 394 -6.47 -21.22 -19.31
C TYR A 394 -5.77 -22.27 -20.16
N GLY A 395 -5.14 -23.27 -19.54
CA GLY A 395 -4.31 -24.24 -20.27
C GLY A 395 -3.12 -23.60 -20.96
N CYS A 396 -2.66 -22.44 -20.48
CA CYS A 396 -1.52 -21.71 -21.01
C CYS A 396 -0.30 -21.87 -20.09
N GLU A 397 0.89 -21.83 -20.67
CA GLU A 397 2.15 -21.61 -19.97
C GLU A 397 2.33 -20.10 -19.67
N GLY A 398 3.45 -19.72 -19.04
CA GLY A 398 3.66 -18.36 -18.56
C GLY A 398 2.89 -18.10 -17.27
N PHE A 399 2.63 -16.83 -16.93
CA PHE A 399 1.81 -16.49 -15.77
C PHE A 399 0.75 -15.45 -16.11
N CYS A 400 -0.36 -15.48 -15.38
CA CYS A 400 -1.38 -14.44 -15.40
C CYS A 400 -1.79 -14.03 -13.98
N CYS A 401 -2.28 -12.81 -13.85
CA CYS A 401 -2.90 -12.28 -12.65
C CYS A 401 -4.09 -11.42 -13.09
N HIS A 402 -5.19 -11.53 -12.36
CA HIS A 402 -6.41 -10.78 -12.65
C HIS A 402 -6.33 -9.33 -12.13
N HIS A 403 -7.46 -8.65 -11.92
CA HIS A 403 -7.51 -7.25 -11.47
C HIS A 403 -7.08 -7.02 -10.01
N ASN A 404 -6.85 -8.06 -9.23
CA ASN A 404 -6.42 -7.96 -7.83
C ASN A 404 -5.37 -9.02 -7.46
N THR A 405 -4.53 -8.69 -6.47
CA THR A 405 -3.71 -9.63 -5.70
C THR A 405 -3.63 -9.20 -4.22
N ASP A 406 -3.05 -10.04 -3.37
CA ASP A 406 -2.89 -9.81 -1.92
C ASP A 406 -1.46 -10.11 -1.44
N LEU A 407 -1.25 -10.06 -0.13
CA LEU A 407 0.00 -10.44 0.53
C LEU A 407 0.57 -11.79 0.05
N TRP A 408 -0.31 -12.75 -0.23
CA TRP A 408 0.06 -14.12 -0.59
C TRP A 408 0.33 -14.28 -2.09
N GLY A 409 0.11 -13.23 -2.89
CA GLY A 409 0.26 -13.28 -4.34
C GLY A 409 -0.87 -14.06 -5.00
N ASP A 410 -2.10 -14.02 -4.47
CA ASP A 410 -3.25 -14.64 -5.10
C ASP A 410 -3.50 -14.03 -6.49
N THR A 411 -3.71 -14.90 -7.48
CA THR A 411 -3.86 -14.55 -8.90
C THR A 411 -5.20 -14.98 -9.48
N ALA A 412 -6.08 -15.62 -8.70
CA ALA A 412 -7.43 -15.99 -9.15
C ALA A 412 -8.35 -14.76 -9.21
N PRO A 413 -9.44 -14.79 -10.01
CA PRO A 413 -10.39 -13.68 -10.05
C PRO A 413 -10.96 -13.34 -8.68
N GLN A 414 -10.95 -12.06 -8.35
CA GLN A 414 -11.52 -11.53 -7.13
C GLN A 414 -12.98 -11.10 -7.39
N ASP A 415 -13.84 -11.19 -6.38
CA ASP A 415 -15.21 -10.66 -6.38
C ASP A 415 -16.16 -11.21 -7.48
N LEU A 416 -17.31 -10.53 -7.67
CA LEU A 416 -18.37 -10.87 -8.63
C LEU A 416 -18.74 -9.66 -9.51
N TRP A 417 -17.83 -8.72 -9.72
CA TRP A 417 -18.08 -7.50 -10.49
C TRP A 417 -17.71 -7.68 -11.96
N MET A 418 -18.71 -8.01 -12.80
CA MET A 418 -18.45 -8.43 -14.19
C MET A 418 -17.54 -7.52 -14.99
N PRO A 419 -17.70 -6.18 -14.92
CA PRO A 419 -16.86 -5.27 -15.69
C PRO A 419 -15.37 -5.29 -15.31
N ALA A 420 -14.96 -6.00 -14.26
CA ALA A 420 -13.58 -6.04 -13.77
C ALA A 420 -13.02 -7.47 -13.55
N THR A 421 -13.84 -8.38 -12.99
CA THR A 421 -13.37 -9.66 -12.42
C THR A 421 -12.53 -10.51 -13.37
N LEU A 422 -12.95 -10.64 -14.63
CA LEU A 422 -12.35 -11.54 -15.62
C LEU A 422 -11.37 -10.82 -16.55
N TRP A 423 -10.50 -10.01 -15.96
CA TRP A 423 -9.46 -9.26 -16.67
C TRP A 423 -8.07 -9.85 -16.40
N ALA A 424 -7.53 -10.67 -17.32
CA ALA A 424 -6.34 -11.52 -17.08
C ALA A 424 -4.97 -10.85 -17.38
N THR A 425 -4.95 -9.55 -17.68
CA THR A 425 -3.73 -8.82 -18.10
C THR A 425 -3.12 -7.95 -16.99
N GLY A 426 -3.54 -8.12 -15.72
CA GLY A 426 -2.96 -7.40 -14.58
C GLY A 426 -1.49 -7.70 -14.34
N GLY A 427 -1.12 -8.99 -14.41
CA GLY A 427 0.29 -9.40 -14.33
C GLY A 427 1.14 -8.85 -15.47
N ALA A 428 0.56 -8.73 -16.67
CA ALA A 428 1.23 -8.15 -17.84
C ALA A 428 1.51 -6.66 -17.64
N TRP A 429 0.54 -5.89 -17.14
CA TRP A 429 0.74 -4.46 -16.86
C TRP A 429 1.75 -4.24 -15.74
N LEU A 430 1.65 -4.96 -14.62
CA LEU A 430 2.64 -4.86 -13.53
C LEU A 430 4.07 -5.15 -14.01
N SER A 431 4.25 -6.11 -14.92
CA SER A 431 5.56 -6.46 -15.48
C SER A 431 6.24 -5.31 -16.22
N LEU A 432 5.48 -4.33 -16.73
CA LEU A 432 6.05 -3.15 -17.40
C LEU A 432 6.87 -2.26 -16.45
N HIS A 433 6.60 -2.31 -15.15
CA HIS A 433 7.38 -1.54 -14.16
C HIS A 433 8.85 -1.96 -14.12
N ILE A 434 9.19 -3.20 -14.50
CA ILE A 434 10.57 -3.70 -14.55
C ILE A 434 11.35 -2.96 -15.65
N MET A 435 10.76 -2.84 -16.84
CA MET A 435 11.39 -2.12 -17.94
C MET A 435 11.49 -0.63 -17.63
N GLU A 436 10.48 -0.06 -16.98
CA GLU A 436 10.52 1.34 -16.56
C GLU A 436 11.66 1.61 -15.57
N HIS A 437 11.81 0.78 -14.54
CA HIS A 437 12.93 0.89 -13.59
C HIS A 437 14.28 0.80 -14.29
N TYR A 438 14.44 -0.14 -15.23
CA TYR A 438 15.65 -0.22 -16.04
C TYR A 438 15.86 1.03 -16.90
N ARG A 439 14.81 1.57 -17.54
CA ARG A 439 14.92 2.77 -18.39
C ARG A 439 15.38 4.00 -17.60
N TYR A 440 15.02 4.12 -16.33
CA TYR A 440 15.50 5.19 -15.44
C TYR A 440 16.92 4.96 -14.89
N THR A 441 17.27 3.72 -14.57
CA THR A 441 18.52 3.39 -13.84
C THR A 441 19.67 2.95 -14.74
N GLY A 442 19.37 2.37 -15.90
CA GLY A 442 20.32 1.65 -16.74
C GLY A 442 20.85 0.35 -16.12
N ASP A 443 20.24 -0.17 -15.05
CA ASP A 443 20.74 -1.32 -14.30
C ASP A 443 20.45 -2.65 -15.03
N LEU A 444 21.44 -3.12 -15.78
CA LEU A 444 21.39 -4.41 -16.49
C LEU A 444 21.38 -5.62 -15.55
N VAL A 445 21.87 -5.50 -14.32
CA VAL A 445 21.82 -6.59 -13.33
C VAL A 445 20.39 -6.77 -12.86
N PHE A 446 19.75 -5.68 -12.43
CA PHE A 446 18.33 -5.67 -12.09
C PHE A 446 17.47 -6.20 -13.24
N LEU A 447 17.68 -5.70 -14.46
CA LEU A 447 16.91 -6.14 -15.63
C LEU A 447 17.08 -7.64 -15.86
N ARG A 448 18.31 -8.17 -15.75
CA ARG A 448 18.59 -9.61 -15.89
C ARG A 448 17.90 -10.45 -14.83
N GLU A 449 17.92 -10.01 -13.58
CA GLU A 449 17.32 -10.73 -12.45
C GLU A 449 15.79 -10.77 -12.51
N ASN A 450 15.16 -9.77 -13.15
CA ASN A 450 13.71 -9.65 -13.24
C ASN A 450 13.15 -9.95 -14.64
N TYR A 451 14.00 -10.19 -15.65
CA TYR A 451 13.59 -10.49 -17.03
C TYR A 451 12.59 -11.66 -17.13
N ASP A 452 12.78 -12.71 -16.33
CA ASP A 452 11.89 -13.88 -16.35
C ASP A 452 10.43 -13.50 -16.10
N ILE A 453 10.16 -12.51 -15.24
CA ILE A 453 8.79 -12.04 -15.00
C ILE A 453 8.17 -11.51 -16.31
N MET A 454 8.84 -10.58 -16.99
CA MET A 454 8.33 -10.05 -18.26
C MET A 454 8.18 -11.14 -19.32
N TYR A 455 9.14 -12.07 -19.39
CA TYR A 455 9.12 -13.21 -20.30
C TYR A 455 7.90 -14.12 -20.05
N GLN A 456 7.64 -14.50 -18.80
CA GLN A 456 6.52 -15.38 -18.45
C GLN A 456 5.16 -14.70 -18.69
N ALA A 457 5.05 -13.39 -18.45
CA ALA A 457 3.84 -12.64 -18.82
C ALA A 457 3.62 -12.65 -20.34
N ALA A 458 4.65 -12.40 -21.13
CA ALA A 458 4.56 -12.40 -22.59
C ALA A 458 4.24 -13.80 -23.14
N LEU A 459 4.80 -14.84 -22.52
CA LEU A 459 4.50 -16.24 -22.85
C LEU A 459 3.01 -16.56 -22.65
N PHE A 460 2.43 -16.17 -21.51
CA PHE A 460 1.00 -16.33 -21.28
C PHE A 460 0.18 -15.59 -22.33
N CYS A 461 0.44 -14.30 -22.55
CA CYS A 461 -0.27 -13.52 -23.56
C CYS A 461 -0.18 -14.18 -24.94
N SER A 462 1.00 -14.69 -25.34
CA SER A 462 1.20 -15.34 -26.65
C SER A 462 0.34 -16.58 -26.88
N GLN A 463 -0.02 -17.28 -25.80
CA GLN A 463 -0.85 -18.49 -25.84
C GLN A 463 -2.33 -18.21 -25.54
N TYR A 464 -2.63 -17.12 -24.83
CA TYR A 464 -3.99 -16.73 -24.49
C TYR A 464 -4.73 -16.08 -25.66
N LEU A 465 -4.02 -15.36 -26.52
CA LEU A 465 -4.56 -14.70 -27.72
C LEU A 465 -5.22 -15.71 -28.68
N ILE A 466 -6.36 -15.33 -29.25
CA ILE A 466 -7.07 -16.06 -30.30
C ILE A 466 -7.27 -15.18 -31.53
N GLU A 467 -7.46 -15.81 -32.69
CA GLU A 467 -7.74 -15.08 -33.93
C GLU A 467 -9.21 -14.69 -34.03
N ASN A 468 -9.49 -13.40 -34.29
CA ASN A 468 -10.84 -12.90 -34.53
C ASN A 468 -11.24 -13.02 -36.02
N LYS A 469 -12.44 -12.55 -36.38
CA LYS A 469 -12.95 -12.61 -37.77
C LYS A 469 -12.16 -11.72 -38.75
N GLN A 470 -11.32 -10.83 -38.25
CA GLN A 470 -10.47 -9.90 -38.99
C GLN A 470 -9.01 -10.37 -39.04
N GLU A 471 -8.72 -11.62 -38.67
CA GLU A 471 -7.38 -12.22 -38.63
C GLU A 471 -6.42 -11.52 -37.65
N GLN A 472 -6.96 -10.77 -36.69
CA GLN A 472 -6.21 -10.13 -35.60
C GLN A 472 -6.14 -11.05 -34.39
N LEU A 473 -5.07 -10.92 -33.60
CA LEU A 473 -4.91 -11.64 -32.34
C LEU A 473 -5.50 -10.83 -31.19
N VAL A 474 -6.53 -11.37 -30.53
CA VAL A 474 -7.28 -10.70 -29.47
C VAL A 474 -7.35 -11.56 -28.21
N THR A 475 -7.45 -10.91 -27.04
CA THR A 475 -7.76 -11.57 -25.78
C THR A 475 -9.25 -11.96 -25.73
N CYS A 476 -9.57 -13.12 -25.17
CA CYS A 476 -10.97 -13.56 -25.01
C CYS A 476 -11.09 -14.69 -23.98
N PRO A 477 -11.98 -14.58 -22.97
CA PRO A 477 -12.75 -13.39 -22.60
C PRO A 477 -11.86 -12.26 -22.08
N SER A 478 -12.36 -11.02 -22.15
CA SER A 478 -11.78 -9.87 -21.45
C SER A 478 -12.84 -8.80 -21.20
N VAL A 479 -12.48 -7.76 -20.46
CA VAL A 479 -13.28 -6.58 -20.13
C VAL A 479 -12.45 -5.32 -20.30
N SER A 480 -13.12 -4.17 -20.37
CA SER A 480 -12.49 -2.86 -20.22
C SER A 480 -12.80 -2.36 -18.80
N PRO A 481 -11.90 -2.52 -17.82
CA PRO A 481 -12.18 -2.18 -16.43
C PRO A 481 -12.58 -0.69 -16.27
N GLU A 482 -13.71 -0.35 -15.65
CA GLU A 482 -14.81 -1.19 -15.15
C GLU A 482 -16.13 -0.82 -15.83
N ASN A 483 -16.09 -0.82 -17.16
CA ASN A 483 -17.13 -0.25 -18.00
C ASN A 483 -17.97 -1.32 -18.72
N THR A 484 -19.11 -0.89 -19.24
CA THR A 484 -20.03 -1.71 -20.04
C THR A 484 -20.29 -1.05 -21.39
N TYR A 485 -20.70 -1.84 -22.38
CA TYR A 485 -21.04 -1.37 -23.71
C TYR A 485 -22.44 -1.82 -24.12
N HIS A 486 -23.03 -1.10 -25.09
CA HIS A 486 -24.34 -1.43 -25.65
C HIS A 486 -24.21 -2.12 -27.01
N LEU A 487 -24.92 -3.23 -27.17
CA LEU A 487 -25.07 -3.92 -28.45
C LEU A 487 -26.22 -3.30 -29.27
N PRO A 488 -26.21 -3.45 -30.61
CA PRO A 488 -27.28 -2.95 -31.48
C PRO A 488 -28.68 -3.49 -31.16
N ASN A 489 -28.76 -4.65 -30.50
CA ASN A 489 -30.02 -5.26 -30.05
C ASN A 489 -30.55 -4.68 -28.73
N GLY A 490 -29.87 -3.68 -28.14
CA GLY A 490 -30.23 -3.02 -26.89
C GLY A 490 -29.73 -3.73 -25.63
N ALA A 491 -29.05 -4.87 -25.74
CA ALA A 491 -28.42 -5.52 -24.60
C ALA A 491 -27.16 -4.76 -24.16
N THR A 492 -26.86 -4.82 -22.87
CA THR A 492 -25.59 -4.35 -22.31
C THR A 492 -24.68 -5.54 -22.06
N GLY A 493 -23.39 -5.38 -22.35
CA GLY A 493 -22.37 -6.38 -22.06
C GLY A 493 -21.12 -5.75 -21.46
N SER A 494 -20.30 -6.59 -20.82
CA SER A 494 -19.01 -6.27 -20.23
C SER A 494 -17.92 -7.16 -20.82
N LEU A 495 -18.19 -8.47 -20.92
CA LEU A 495 -17.27 -9.42 -21.55
C LEU A 495 -17.22 -9.24 -23.08
N CYS A 496 -16.01 -9.18 -23.62
CA CYS A 496 -15.76 -9.01 -25.04
C CYS A 496 -14.53 -9.80 -25.50
N ALA A 497 -14.18 -9.65 -26.79
CA ALA A 497 -12.93 -10.13 -27.35
C ALA A 497 -12.12 -8.93 -27.86
N GLY A 498 -10.93 -8.71 -27.30
CA GLY A 498 -9.96 -7.71 -27.75
C GLY A 498 -10.29 -6.28 -27.36
N THR A 499 -10.28 -5.96 -26.07
CA THR A 499 -10.31 -4.54 -25.65
C THR A 499 -9.10 -3.78 -26.13
N ALA A 500 -9.26 -2.46 -26.31
CA ALA A 500 -8.15 -1.58 -26.65
C ALA A 500 -7.06 -1.63 -25.56
N MET A 501 -7.46 -1.68 -24.28
CA MET A 501 -6.55 -1.76 -23.14
C MET A 501 -5.64 -2.98 -23.22
N ASP A 502 -6.20 -4.18 -23.43
CA ASP A 502 -5.41 -5.41 -23.52
C ASP A 502 -4.41 -5.37 -24.67
N SER A 503 -4.87 -4.91 -25.84
CA SER A 503 -4.03 -4.83 -27.04
C SER A 503 -2.85 -3.87 -26.83
N GLN A 504 -3.08 -2.75 -26.12
CA GLN A 504 -2.03 -1.78 -25.78
C GLN A 504 -1.04 -2.33 -24.76
N ILE A 505 -1.51 -2.97 -23.69
CA ILE A 505 -0.65 -3.59 -22.66
C ILE A 505 0.23 -4.68 -23.29
N ILE A 506 -0.35 -5.56 -24.11
CA ILE A 506 0.39 -6.66 -24.75
C ILE A 506 1.40 -6.11 -25.76
N THR A 507 1.05 -5.05 -26.50
CA THR A 507 1.96 -4.38 -27.42
C THR A 507 3.19 -3.82 -26.71
N GLU A 508 3.00 -3.10 -25.59
CA GLU A 508 4.12 -2.57 -24.80
C GLU A 508 4.93 -3.70 -24.17
N LEU A 509 4.28 -4.74 -23.63
CA LEU A 509 4.96 -5.88 -23.02
C LEU A 509 5.84 -6.63 -24.02
N TYR A 510 5.31 -6.93 -25.21
CA TYR A 510 6.08 -7.60 -26.26
C TYR A 510 7.27 -6.76 -26.70
N THR A 511 7.07 -5.46 -26.87
CA THR A 511 8.13 -4.52 -27.23
C THR A 511 9.22 -4.51 -26.15
N ALA A 512 8.83 -4.39 -24.89
CA ALA A 512 9.75 -4.37 -23.75
C ALA A 512 10.53 -5.70 -23.59
N VAL A 513 9.88 -6.85 -23.77
CA VAL A 513 10.54 -8.17 -23.72
C VAL A 513 11.55 -8.34 -24.85
N ILE A 514 11.20 -7.91 -26.07
CA ILE A 514 12.10 -7.95 -27.23
C ILE A 514 13.31 -7.03 -27.00
N GLU A 515 13.08 -5.85 -26.45
CA GLU A 515 14.13 -4.89 -26.11
C GLU A 515 15.07 -5.45 -25.03
N ALA A 516 14.52 -5.93 -23.92
CA ALA A 516 15.28 -6.48 -22.80
C ALA A 516 16.08 -7.73 -23.21
N ASP A 517 15.52 -8.63 -24.03
CA ASP A 517 16.25 -9.80 -24.54
C ASP A 517 17.48 -9.40 -25.34
N ALA A 518 17.34 -8.39 -26.20
CA ALA A 518 18.43 -7.87 -27.03
C ALA A 518 19.50 -7.17 -26.18
N LEU A 519 19.11 -6.35 -25.21
CA LEU A 519 20.01 -5.68 -24.27
C LEU A 519 20.83 -6.67 -23.43
N LEU A 520 20.20 -7.77 -23.03
CA LEU A 520 20.83 -8.81 -22.21
C LEU A 520 21.56 -9.89 -23.03
N GLY A 521 21.39 -9.92 -24.35
CA GLY A 521 21.97 -10.92 -25.24
C GLY A 521 21.48 -12.35 -24.98
N LEU A 522 20.21 -12.52 -24.59
CA LEU A 522 19.65 -13.82 -24.17
C LEU A 522 19.23 -14.70 -25.34
N HIS A 523 18.79 -14.10 -26.46
CA HIS A 523 18.32 -14.82 -27.66
C HIS A 523 17.22 -15.84 -27.36
N SER A 524 16.26 -15.47 -26.53
CA SER A 524 15.23 -16.38 -26.03
C SER A 524 14.31 -16.89 -27.15
N GLY A 525 13.89 -18.15 -27.06
CA GLY A 525 13.08 -18.82 -28.09
C GLY A 525 11.68 -18.22 -28.32
N LEU A 526 11.18 -17.40 -27.39
CA LEU A 526 9.90 -16.70 -27.51
C LEU A 526 9.96 -15.53 -28.49
N ILE A 527 11.11 -14.86 -28.64
CA ILE A 527 11.26 -13.61 -29.40
C ILE A 527 10.77 -13.71 -30.86
N PRO A 528 11.08 -14.78 -31.63
CA PRO A 528 10.56 -14.93 -32.99
C PRO A 528 9.03 -14.97 -33.03
N LEU A 529 8.39 -15.63 -32.06
CA LEU A 529 6.92 -15.68 -31.97
C LEU A 529 6.35 -14.29 -31.69
N LEU A 530 6.89 -13.56 -30.70
CA LEU A 530 6.41 -12.22 -30.36
C LEU A 530 6.49 -11.28 -31.56
N ARG A 531 7.57 -11.33 -32.35
CA ARG A 531 7.73 -10.52 -33.58
C ARG A 531 6.68 -10.84 -34.65
N VAL A 532 6.20 -12.07 -34.72
CA VAL A 532 5.12 -12.48 -35.65
C VAL A 532 3.75 -12.06 -35.14
N GLN A 533 3.52 -12.13 -33.83
CA GLN A 533 2.23 -11.81 -33.22
C GLN A 533 2.00 -10.29 -33.08
N LEU A 534 3.04 -9.52 -32.76
CA LEU A 534 2.97 -8.07 -32.55
C LEU A 534 2.22 -7.29 -33.65
N PRO A 535 2.50 -7.46 -34.96
CA PRO A 535 1.76 -6.76 -36.02
C PRO A 535 0.32 -7.23 -36.20
N LYS A 536 -0.09 -8.34 -35.58
CA LYS A 536 -1.47 -8.86 -35.61
C LYS A 536 -2.32 -8.37 -34.43
N LEU A 537 -1.73 -7.70 -33.44
CA LEU A 537 -2.47 -7.11 -32.33
C LEU A 537 -3.28 -5.89 -32.84
N PRO A 538 -4.54 -5.72 -32.39
CA PRO A 538 -5.33 -4.54 -32.71
C PRO A 538 -4.59 -3.24 -32.39
N GLN A 539 -4.61 -2.30 -33.35
CA GLN A 539 -4.08 -0.96 -33.17
C GLN A 539 -5.21 -0.01 -32.75
N PRO A 540 -4.92 1.08 -32.01
CA PRO A 540 -5.92 2.09 -31.68
C PRO A 540 -6.63 2.60 -32.93
N THR A 541 -7.96 2.64 -32.89
CA THR A 541 -8.79 3.15 -33.98
C THR A 541 -9.63 4.34 -33.52
N VAL A 542 -10.04 5.18 -34.48
CA VAL A 542 -10.86 6.37 -34.21
C VAL A 542 -12.33 6.02 -34.46
N GLY A 543 -13.16 6.26 -33.46
CA GLY A 543 -14.61 6.04 -33.50
C GLY A 543 -15.37 7.17 -34.19
N GLN A 544 -16.68 6.97 -34.31
CA GLN A 544 -17.59 7.89 -35.02
C GLN A 544 -17.68 9.32 -34.43
N HIS A 545 -17.22 9.54 -33.19
CA HIS A 545 -17.19 10.87 -32.54
C HIS A 545 -15.77 11.45 -32.48
N GLY A 546 -14.79 10.85 -33.16
CA GLY A 546 -13.39 11.28 -33.10
C GLY A 546 -12.61 10.82 -31.87
N GLN A 547 -13.21 9.95 -31.04
CA GLN A 547 -12.59 9.35 -29.86
C GLN A 547 -11.75 8.12 -30.21
N ILE A 548 -10.78 7.75 -29.38
CA ILE A 548 -10.15 6.43 -29.46
C ILE A 548 -11.18 5.38 -29.02
N MET A 549 -11.33 4.31 -29.80
CA MET A 549 -12.25 3.22 -29.49
C MET A 549 -11.76 2.43 -28.28
N GLU A 550 -12.66 2.20 -27.31
CA GLU A 550 -12.42 1.38 -26.11
C GLU A 550 -12.55 -0.13 -26.42
N TRP A 551 -13.45 -0.49 -27.36
CA TRP A 551 -13.70 -1.84 -27.87
C TRP A 551 -13.59 -1.91 -29.38
#